data_AF-A0A2S7C9V7-F1
#
_entry.id   AF-A0A2S7C9V7-F1
#
_cell.length_a   1.000
_cell.length_b   1.000
_cell.length_c   1.000
_cell.angle_alpha   90.00
_cell.angle_beta   90.00
_cell.angle_gamma   90.00
#
_symmetry.space_group_name_H-M   'P 1'
#
loop_
_entity.id
_entity.type
_entity.pdbx_description
1 polymer ?
#
loop_
_entity_poly.entity_id
_entity_poly.type
_entity_poly.pdbx_seq_one_letter_code
_entity_poly.pdbx_strand_id
1 'polypeptide(L)'
;MKVKNDLEKFQELLIDWISSVVKPDDASNPAAHNAEELLLIDAVFRRFTELTDAIDRLDLCLSFIKSRAPRRRDLKLYDYLMYHLTFYIQEVYILNERMDSYAKTILRLRQKRGLPTAKDRYEKLQKNVRLHLSQIVSERGSHVHDRAFNDERMRELSTFSFLAVHATNNREWVKMAEDLYRASKETWIEQLTINRDAISVLMNQYCKALHSDVAALLPKISSKPKPIRSSA
;
A
#
# COMPACT_ATOMS: atom_id res chain seq x y z
N MET A 1 6.57 -23.89 14.45
CA MET A 1 5.41 -22.97 14.32
C MET A 1 5.97 -21.58 14.04
N LYS A 2 5.65 -20.95 12.90
CA LYS A 2 6.19 -19.62 12.54
C LYS A 2 5.58 -18.58 13.49
N VAL A 3 6.40 -17.76 14.14
CA VAL A 3 5.91 -16.68 15.02
C VAL A 3 5.24 -15.62 14.16
N LYS A 4 3.97 -15.31 14.45
CA LYS A 4 3.20 -14.32 13.71
C LYS A 4 3.69 -12.90 13.99
N ASN A 5 3.82 -12.09 12.94
CA ASN A 5 4.12 -10.66 13.06
C ASN A 5 2.87 -9.87 13.50
N ASP A 6 3.01 -8.56 13.74
CA ASP A 6 1.91 -7.76 14.28
C ASP A 6 0.85 -7.41 13.23
N LEU A 7 1.21 -7.38 11.94
CA LEU A 7 0.25 -7.30 10.84
C LEU A 7 -0.64 -8.55 10.78
N GLU A 8 -0.05 -9.74 10.83
CA GLU A 8 -0.75 -11.03 10.79
C GLU A 8 -1.72 -11.16 11.97
N LYS A 9 -1.29 -10.80 13.19
CA LYS A 9 -2.18 -10.78 14.37
C LYS A 9 -3.36 -9.82 14.19
N PHE A 10 -3.12 -8.65 13.61
CA PHE A 10 -4.15 -7.65 13.37
C PHE A 10 -5.14 -8.13 12.30
N GLN A 11 -4.65 -8.75 11.22
CA GLN A 11 -5.49 -9.38 10.21
C GLN A 11 -6.34 -10.50 10.80
N GLU A 12 -5.78 -11.34 11.67
CA GLU A 12 -6.53 -12.40 12.35
C GLU A 12 -7.64 -11.86 13.23
N LEU A 13 -7.36 -10.83 14.04
CA LEU A 13 -8.38 -10.13 14.83
C LEU A 13 -9.56 -9.67 13.95
N LEU A 14 -9.25 -9.10 12.79
CA LEU A 14 -10.27 -8.61 11.85
C LEU A 14 -11.01 -9.75 11.13
N ILE A 15 -10.31 -10.81 10.75
CA ILE A 15 -10.87 -11.99 10.07
C ILE A 15 -11.81 -12.74 11.00
N ASP A 16 -11.40 -12.98 12.25
CA ASP A 16 -12.22 -13.65 13.26
C ASP A 16 -13.53 -12.89 13.48
N TRP A 17 -13.44 -11.56 13.56
CA TRP A 17 -14.63 -10.72 13.70
C TRP A 17 -15.49 -10.66 12.43
N ILE A 18 -14.92 -10.31 11.28
CA ILE A 18 -15.71 -10.11 10.05
C ILE A 18 -16.39 -11.40 9.60
N SER A 19 -15.75 -12.56 9.76
CA SER A 19 -16.33 -13.87 9.43
C SER A 19 -17.48 -14.28 10.37
N SER A 20 -17.53 -13.71 11.57
CA SER A 20 -18.65 -13.91 12.50
C SER A 20 -19.86 -13.01 12.19
N VAL A 21 -19.63 -11.88 11.51
CA VAL A 21 -20.65 -10.87 11.20
C VAL A 21 -21.19 -11.00 9.77
N VAL A 22 -20.31 -11.20 8.79
CA VAL A 22 -20.64 -11.22 7.36
C VAL A 22 -20.74 -12.67 6.88
N LYS A 23 -21.88 -13.01 6.28
CA LYS A 23 -22.14 -14.30 5.66
C LYS A 23 -22.25 -14.16 4.14
N PRO A 24 -21.97 -15.23 3.37
CA PRO A 24 -22.16 -15.19 1.91
C PRO A 24 -23.56 -14.75 1.48
N ASP A 25 -24.60 -15.19 2.21
CA ASP A 25 -25.99 -14.89 1.90
C ASP A 25 -26.34 -13.39 2.09
N ASP A 26 -25.54 -12.66 2.89
CA ASP A 26 -25.74 -11.23 3.15
C ASP A 26 -25.42 -10.37 1.92
N ALA A 27 -24.61 -10.87 0.97
CA ALA A 27 -24.18 -10.13 -0.21
C ALA A 27 -25.34 -9.67 -1.11
N SER A 28 -26.49 -10.37 -1.04
CA SER A 28 -27.69 -10.04 -1.80
C SER A 28 -28.79 -9.37 -0.95
N ASN A 29 -28.53 -9.13 0.34
CA ASN A 29 -29.51 -8.60 1.28
C ASN A 29 -29.07 -7.24 1.88
N PRO A 30 -29.65 -6.12 1.41
CA PRO A 30 -29.33 -4.79 1.93
C PRO A 30 -29.64 -4.58 3.42
N ALA A 31 -30.49 -5.42 4.01
CA ALA A 31 -30.90 -5.34 5.41
C ALA A 31 -30.15 -6.33 6.34
N ALA A 32 -29.09 -6.97 5.85
CA ALA A 32 -28.35 -8.00 6.60
C ALA A 32 -27.62 -7.48 7.85
N HIS A 33 -27.33 -6.17 7.91
CA HIS A 33 -26.55 -5.56 8.98
C HIS A 33 -27.25 -4.34 9.56
N ASN A 34 -27.12 -4.16 10.88
CA ASN A 34 -27.59 -2.95 11.54
C ASN A 34 -26.61 -1.77 11.33
N ALA A 35 -27.03 -0.56 11.69
CA ALA A 35 -26.24 0.65 11.49
C ALA A 35 -24.88 0.65 12.22
N GLU A 36 -24.79 -0.02 13.38
CA GLU A 36 -23.54 -0.12 14.13
C GLU A 36 -22.57 -1.12 13.48
N GLU A 37 -23.07 -2.26 13.02
CA GLU A 37 -22.28 -3.25 12.27
C GLU A 37 -21.74 -2.63 10.99
N LEU A 38 -22.58 -1.97 10.20
CA LEU A 38 -22.16 -1.27 8.98
C LEU A 38 -21.08 -0.23 9.25
N LEU A 39 -21.23 0.55 10.33
CA LEU A 39 -20.22 1.52 10.75
C LEU A 39 -18.87 0.84 11.03
N LEU A 40 -18.86 -0.27 11.78
CA LEU A 40 -17.62 -0.98 12.08
C LEU A 40 -17.03 -1.65 10.85
N ILE A 41 -17.87 -2.27 10.00
CA ILE A 41 -17.42 -2.93 8.76
C ILE A 41 -16.71 -1.91 7.88
N ASP A 42 -17.30 -0.73 7.70
CA ASP A 42 -16.68 0.34 6.93
C ASP A 42 -15.41 0.88 7.62
N ALA A 43 -15.57 1.35 8.85
CA ALA A 43 -14.56 2.18 9.51
C ALA A 43 -13.36 1.39 10.04
N VAL A 44 -13.54 0.10 10.33
CA VAL A 44 -12.49 -0.79 10.86
C VAL A 44 -12.02 -1.76 9.79
N PHE A 45 -12.90 -2.56 9.19
CA PHE A 45 -12.48 -3.60 8.24
C PHE A 45 -12.11 -3.03 6.88
N ARG A 46 -13.04 -2.40 6.16
CA ARG A 46 -12.82 -1.94 4.77
C ARG A 46 -11.70 -0.91 4.67
N ARG A 47 -11.67 0.06 5.58
CA ARG A 47 -10.57 1.04 5.61
C ARG A 47 -9.20 0.41 5.88
N PHE A 48 -9.15 -0.68 6.65
CA PHE A 48 -7.91 -1.42 6.84
C PHE A 48 -7.52 -2.20 5.59
N THR A 49 -8.47 -2.84 4.91
CA THR A 49 -8.18 -3.56 3.65
C THR A 49 -7.66 -2.60 2.58
N GLU A 50 -8.15 -1.35 2.53
CA GLU A 50 -7.58 -0.35 1.62
C GLU A 50 -6.08 -0.04 1.85
N LEU A 51 -5.58 -0.24 3.07
CA LEU A 51 -4.15 -0.13 3.40
C LEU A 51 -3.37 -1.31 2.83
N THR A 52 -3.86 -2.54 3.06
CA THR A 52 -3.21 -3.75 2.55
C THR A 52 -3.28 -3.81 1.03
N ASP A 53 -4.38 -3.39 0.42
CA ASP A 53 -4.52 -3.34 -1.04
C ASP A 53 -3.56 -2.33 -1.67
N ALA A 54 -3.27 -1.20 -0.98
CA ALA A 54 -2.24 -0.26 -1.45
C ALA A 54 -0.85 -0.90 -1.43
N ILE A 55 -0.55 -1.67 -0.39
CA ILE A 55 0.69 -2.43 -0.30
C ILE A 55 0.78 -3.48 -1.42
N ASP A 56 -0.29 -4.22 -1.69
CA ASP A 56 -0.34 -5.21 -2.76
C ASP A 56 -0.17 -4.56 -4.15
N ARG A 57 -0.72 -3.35 -4.35
CA ARG A 57 -0.50 -2.57 -5.58
C ARG A 57 0.96 -2.12 -5.74
N LEU A 58 1.66 -1.80 -4.65
CA LEU A 58 3.10 -1.51 -4.70
C LEU A 58 3.90 -2.76 -5.12
N ASP A 59 3.56 -3.93 -4.59
CA ASP A 59 4.19 -5.21 -4.95
C ASP A 59 3.92 -5.57 -6.41
N LEU A 60 2.68 -5.37 -6.88
CA LEU A 60 2.32 -5.55 -8.29
C LEU A 60 3.11 -4.59 -9.20
N CYS A 61 3.21 -3.31 -8.83
CA CYS A 61 3.99 -2.34 -9.61
C CYS A 61 5.46 -2.74 -9.69
N LEU A 62 6.07 -3.16 -8.58
CA LEU A 62 7.45 -3.62 -8.55
C LEU A 62 7.64 -4.86 -9.44
N SER A 63 6.66 -5.76 -9.49
CA SER A 63 6.68 -6.92 -10.40
C SER A 63 6.68 -6.52 -11.88
N PHE A 64 5.94 -5.46 -12.25
CA PHE A 64 5.94 -4.93 -13.62
C PHE A 64 7.27 -4.26 -14.00
N ILE A 65 7.88 -3.55 -13.05
CA ILE A 65 9.21 -2.96 -13.26
C ILE A 65 10.26 -4.07 -13.42
N LYS A 66 10.23 -5.10 -12.56
CA LYS A 66 11.13 -6.27 -12.64
C LYS A 66 10.97 -7.06 -13.94
N SER A 67 9.74 -7.14 -14.44
CA SER A 67 9.42 -7.80 -15.71
C SER A 67 10.03 -7.10 -16.93
N ARG A 68 10.19 -7.83 -18.03
CA ARG A 68 10.68 -7.25 -19.29
C ARG A 68 9.64 -6.26 -19.85
N ALA A 69 10.08 -5.08 -20.29
CA ALA A 69 9.21 -4.13 -20.99
C ALA A 69 8.58 -4.76 -22.25
N PRO A 70 7.35 -4.35 -22.63
CA PRO A 70 6.71 -4.78 -23.86
C PRO A 70 7.61 -4.56 -25.09
N ARG A 71 7.66 -5.54 -26.01
CA ARG A 71 8.42 -5.44 -27.26
C ARG A 71 7.65 -4.61 -28.30
N ARG A 72 7.53 -3.31 -28.05
CA ARG A 72 6.85 -2.35 -28.91
C ARG A 72 7.85 -1.38 -29.53
N ARG A 73 7.82 -1.23 -30.85
CA ARG A 73 8.77 -0.35 -31.58
C ARG A 73 8.49 1.13 -31.36
N ASP A 74 7.25 1.46 -31.03
CA ASP A 74 6.76 2.82 -30.77
C ASP A 74 6.83 3.20 -29.28
N LEU A 75 7.27 2.30 -28.41
CA LEU A 75 7.35 2.53 -26.96
C LEU A 75 8.74 3.06 -26.59
N LYS A 76 8.77 4.29 -26.06
CA LYS A 76 9.97 4.82 -25.42
C LYS A 76 10.17 4.09 -24.08
N LEU A 77 11.34 3.49 -23.89
CA LEU A 77 11.67 2.77 -22.65
C LEU A 77 11.64 3.69 -21.42
N TYR A 78 12.02 4.95 -21.59
CA TYR A 78 11.82 6.01 -20.60
C TYR A 78 10.35 6.11 -20.15
N ASP A 79 9.41 6.25 -21.09
CA ASP A 79 7.99 6.43 -20.78
C ASP A 79 7.42 5.22 -20.02
N TYR A 80 7.83 4.00 -20.40
CA TYR A 80 7.46 2.78 -19.68
C TYR A 80 7.95 2.79 -18.23
N LEU A 81 9.24 3.07 -18.00
CA LEU A 81 9.79 3.11 -16.64
C LEU A 81 9.13 4.22 -15.81
N MET A 82 9.02 5.42 -16.39
CA MET A 82 8.44 6.60 -15.75
C MET A 82 6.99 6.42 -15.33
N TYR A 83 6.20 5.73 -16.15
CA TYR A 83 4.81 5.40 -15.84
C TYR A 83 4.74 4.60 -14.54
N HIS A 84 5.50 3.51 -14.43
CA HIS A 84 5.50 2.67 -13.23
C HIS A 84 6.10 3.36 -12.01
N LEU A 85 7.19 4.12 -12.16
CA LEU A 85 7.77 4.89 -11.06
C LEU A 85 6.78 5.92 -10.51
N THR A 86 6.08 6.63 -11.41
CA THR A 86 5.07 7.62 -11.01
C THR A 86 3.91 6.94 -10.29
N PHE A 87 3.42 5.82 -10.80
CA PHE A 87 2.37 5.03 -10.16
C PHE A 87 2.78 4.58 -8.75
N TYR A 88 3.99 4.02 -8.60
CA TYR A 88 4.50 3.60 -7.28
C TYR A 88 4.48 4.75 -6.27
N ILE A 89 5.00 5.91 -6.66
CA ILE A 89 5.07 7.09 -5.77
C ILE A 89 3.67 7.60 -5.41
N GLN A 90 2.73 7.58 -6.35
CA GLN A 90 1.33 7.90 -6.09
C GLN A 90 0.71 6.93 -5.07
N GLU A 91 0.95 5.62 -5.21
CA GLU A 91 0.44 4.65 -4.24
C GLU A 91 1.06 4.83 -2.85
N VAL A 92 2.35 5.19 -2.75
CA VAL A 92 2.98 5.55 -1.45
C VAL A 92 2.30 6.77 -0.83
N TYR A 93 2.00 7.80 -1.63
CA TYR A 93 1.27 8.98 -1.16
C TYR A 93 -0.15 8.62 -0.69
N ILE A 94 -0.89 7.81 -1.46
CA ILE A 94 -2.23 7.34 -1.09
C ILE A 94 -2.18 6.53 0.21
N LEU A 95 -1.18 5.66 0.36
CA LEU A 95 -0.99 4.89 1.59
C LEU A 95 -0.77 5.82 2.80
N ASN A 96 0.02 6.89 2.65
CA ASN A 96 0.21 7.88 3.71
C ASN A 96 -1.11 8.52 4.16
N GLU A 97 -1.91 9.01 3.22
CA GLU A 97 -3.19 9.64 3.52
C GLU A 97 -4.19 8.64 4.15
N ARG A 98 -4.21 7.39 3.66
CA ARG A 98 -5.09 6.36 4.21
C ARG A 98 -4.68 5.93 5.61
N MET A 99 -3.39 5.77 5.89
CA MET A 99 -2.91 5.44 7.24
C MET A 99 -3.26 6.57 8.23
N ASP A 100 -3.04 7.83 7.85
CA ASP A 100 -3.43 8.98 8.67
C ASP A 100 -4.96 8.99 8.95
N SER A 101 -5.76 8.80 7.90
CA SER A 101 -7.22 8.74 7.99
C SER A 101 -7.71 7.58 8.85
N TYR A 102 -7.12 6.39 8.73
CA TYR A 102 -7.50 5.22 9.51
C TYR A 102 -7.24 5.45 11.00
N ALA A 103 -6.06 5.95 11.38
CA ALA A 103 -5.75 6.28 12.78
C ALA A 103 -6.75 7.29 13.37
N LYS A 104 -7.08 8.35 12.62
CA LYS A 104 -8.11 9.33 13.03
C LYS A 104 -9.48 8.70 13.21
N THR A 105 -9.84 7.77 12.33
CA THR A 105 -11.12 7.07 12.36
C THR A 105 -11.23 6.21 13.62
N ILE A 106 -10.21 5.40 13.92
CA ILE A 106 -10.17 4.59 15.14
C ILE A 106 -10.25 5.46 16.39
N LEU A 107 -9.50 6.58 16.45
CA LEU A 107 -9.56 7.52 17.56
C LEU A 107 -10.99 8.06 17.78
N ARG A 108 -11.65 8.53 16.71
CA ARG A 108 -13.02 9.07 16.78
C ARG A 108 -14.03 8.02 17.23
N LEU A 109 -13.92 6.79 16.75
CA LEU A 109 -14.78 5.68 17.18
C LEU A 109 -14.63 5.39 18.67
N ARG A 110 -13.38 5.39 19.19
CA ARG A 110 -13.12 5.20 20.61
C ARG A 110 -13.74 6.30 21.46
N GLN A 111 -13.56 7.57 21.05
CA GLN A 111 -14.16 8.72 21.73
C GLN A 111 -15.68 8.61 21.76
N LYS A 112 -16.32 8.28 20.62
CA LYS A 112 -17.77 8.09 20.52
C LYS A 112 -18.29 6.98 21.46
N ARG A 113 -17.48 5.96 21.73
CA ARG A 113 -17.82 4.84 22.62
C ARG A 113 -17.37 5.04 24.08
N GLY A 114 -16.83 6.21 24.44
CA GLY A 114 -16.33 6.49 25.79
C GLY A 114 -15.13 5.63 26.20
N LEU A 115 -14.41 5.04 25.25
CA LEU A 115 -13.22 4.23 25.54
C LEU A 115 -12.03 5.14 25.85
N PRO A 116 -11.10 4.73 26.74
CA PRO A 116 -9.91 5.53 27.04
C PRO A 116 -9.10 5.86 25.78
N THR A 117 -8.81 7.14 25.56
CA THR A 117 -8.01 7.58 24.41
C THR A 117 -6.75 8.30 24.86
N ALA A 118 -5.60 7.86 24.34
CA ALA A 118 -4.34 8.59 24.46
C ALA A 118 -4.11 9.40 23.18
N LYS A 119 -4.67 10.62 23.10
CA LYS A 119 -4.61 11.47 21.90
C LYS A 119 -3.17 11.67 21.43
N ASP A 120 -2.25 11.96 22.35
CA ASP A 120 -0.82 12.14 22.06
C ASP A 120 -0.17 10.91 21.41
N ARG A 121 -0.63 9.69 21.75
CA ARG A 121 -0.16 8.46 21.11
C ARG A 121 -0.55 8.42 19.63
N TYR A 122 -1.78 8.82 19.32
CA TYR A 122 -2.27 8.88 17.93
C TYR A 122 -1.58 9.97 17.13
N GLU A 123 -1.37 11.15 17.73
CA GLU A 123 -0.63 12.25 17.08
C GLU A 123 0.83 11.83 16.78
N LYS A 124 1.49 11.14 17.72
CA LYS A 124 2.83 10.56 17.50
C LYS A 124 2.83 9.51 16.39
N LEU A 125 1.84 8.62 16.37
CA LEU A 125 1.70 7.60 15.33
C LEU A 125 1.55 8.25 13.94
N GLN A 126 0.67 9.23 13.81
CA GLN A 126 0.45 9.98 12.57
C GLN A 126 1.71 10.72 12.12
N LYS A 127 2.41 11.39 13.04
CA LYS A 127 3.68 12.06 12.74
C LYS A 127 4.74 11.06 12.23
N ASN A 128 4.83 9.89 12.84
CA ASN A 128 5.76 8.85 12.42
C ASN A 128 5.45 8.31 11.02
N VAL A 129 4.17 8.02 10.72
CA VAL A 129 3.73 7.59 9.38
C VAL A 129 4.09 8.63 8.33
N ARG A 130 3.71 9.90 8.59
CA ARG A 130 4.01 11.01 7.68
C ARG A 130 5.51 11.16 7.47
N LEU A 131 6.32 11.11 8.52
CA LEU A 131 7.77 11.24 8.41
C LEU A 131 8.37 10.17 7.48
N HIS A 132 8.06 8.90 7.71
CA HIS A 132 8.63 7.80 6.92
C HIS A 132 8.18 7.81 5.45
N LEU A 133 6.88 8.00 5.21
CA LEU A 133 6.35 7.96 3.84
C LEU A 133 6.64 9.24 3.07
N SER A 134 6.69 10.40 3.75
CA SER A 134 7.11 11.66 3.11
C SER A 134 8.56 11.61 2.67
N GLN A 135 9.47 10.93 3.39
CA GLN A 135 10.85 10.74 2.93
C GLN A 135 10.90 10.02 1.58
N ILE A 136 10.18 8.92 1.43
CA ILE A 136 10.08 8.15 0.17
C ILE A 136 9.53 9.02 -0.98
N VAL A 137 8.57 9.91 -0.70
CA VAL A 137 7.98 10.82 -1.69
C VAL A 137 8.88 12.04 -1.96
N SER A 138 9.59 12.54 -0.95
CA SER A 138 10.38 13.79 -0.98
C SER A 138 11.79 13.62 -1.52
N GLU A 139 12.32 12.40 -1.60
CA GLU A 139 13.48 12.10 -2.46
C GLU A 139 13.19 12.42 -3.94
N ARG A 140 11.91 12.62 -4.30
CA ARG A 140 11.46 13.17 -5.59
C ARG A 140 11.25 14.71 -5.59
N GLY A 141 11.34 15.34 -4.43
CA GLY A 141 10.63 16.57 -4.05
C GLY A 141 11.41 17.88 -4.18
N SER A 142 12.71 17.87 -4.42
CA SER A 142 13.46 19.14 -4.54
C SER A 142 13.17 19.91 -5.84
N HIS A 143 12.62 19.29 -6.89
CA HIS A 143 12.39 19.95 -8.19
C HIS A 143 11.17 19.45 -8.99
N VAL A 144 10.02 19.21 -8.33
CA VAL A 144 8.81 18.67 -9.00
C VAL A 144 8.20 19.62 -10.05
N HIS A 145 8.58 20.90 -10.03
CA HIS A 145 8.10 21.91 -10.99
C HIS A 145 9.03 22.14 -12.19
N ASP A 146 10.24 21.56 -12.23
CA ASP A 146 11.20 21.79 -13.32
C ASP A 146 11.55 20.54 -14.13
N ARG A 147 11.48 19.33 -13.56
CA ARG A 147 11.63 18.01 -14.24
C ARG A 147 11.31 16.86 -13.26
N ALA A 148 10.67 15.80 -13.74
CA ALA A 148 10.22 14.69 -12.88
C ALA A 148 11.35 13.89 -12.19
N PHE A 149 12.60 13.97 -12.68
CA PHE A 149 13.81 13.41 -12.06
C PHE A 149 15.04 14.24 -12.45
N ASN A 150 15.87 14.61 -11.46
CA ASN A 150 17.17 15.29 -11.68
C ASN A 150 18.34 14.32 -11.88
N ASP A 151 18.07 13.02 -11.92
CA ASP A 151 19.05 11.99 -12.25
C ASP A 151 19.48 12.13 -13.73
N GLU A 152 20.77 12.36 -13.95
CA GLU A 152 21.39 12.46 -15.26
C GLU A 152 21.10 11.24 -16.14
N ARG A 153 21.12 10.04 -15.55
CA ARG A 153 20.86 8.80 -16.28
C ARG A 153 19.43 8.73 -16.81
N MET A 154 18.46 9.23 -16.05
CA MET A 154 17.06 9.30 -16.50
C MET A 154 16.87 10.35 -17.61
N ARG A 155 17.65 11.44 -17.61
CA ARG A 155 17.66 12.43 -18.71
C ARG A 155 18.24 11.85 -19.99
N GLU A 156 19.35 11.12 -19.87
CA GLU A 156 19.94 10.41 -21.00
C GLU A 156 18.99 9.35 -21.53
N LEU A 157 18.41 8.53 -20.66
CA LEU A 157 17.43 7.52 -21.05
C LEU A 157 16.24 8.14 -21.79
N SER A 158 15.73 9.29 -21.34
CA SER A 158 14.68 10.03 -22.03
C SER A 158 15.09 10.42 -23.45
N THR A 159 16.28 11.00 -23.59
CA THR A 159 16.84 11.46 -24.86
C THR A 159 17.04 10.29 -25.83
N PHE A 160 17.74 9.24 -25.41
CA PHE A 160 18.03 8.10 -26.28
C PHE A 160 16.79 7.25 -26.56
N SER A 161 15.83 7.15 -25.64
CA SER A 161 14.54 6.50 -25.93
C SER A 161 13.77 7.23 -27.03
N PHE A 162 13.79 8.57 -27.01
CA PHE A 162 13.18 9.38 -28.07
C PHE A 162 13.85 9.12 -29.42
N LEU A 163 15.19 9.17 -29.46
CA LEU A 163 15.96 8.89 -30.68
C LEU A 163 15.75 7.45 -31.18
N ALA A 164 15.69 6.46 -30.29
CA ALA A 164 15.47 5.06 -30.66
C ALA A 164 14.12 4.83 -31.37
N VAL A 165 13.07 5.55 -30.96
CA VAL A 165 11.73 5.45 -31.55
C VAL A 165 11.61 6.25 -32.85
N HIS A 166 12.24 7.43 -32.94
CA HIS A 166 12.02 8.35 -34.05
C HIS A 166 13.13 8.35 -35.13
N ALA A 167 14.35 7.92 -34.80
CA ALA A 167 15.48 7.82 -35.71
C ALA A 167 15.88 6.35 -35.93
N THR A 168 14.91 5.52 -36.36
CA THR A 168 14.99 4.05 -36.41
C THR A 168 16.10 3.49 -37.31
N ASN A 169 16.67 4.30 -38.20
CA ASN A 169 17.75 3.91 -39.09
C ASN A 169 19.11 3.81 -38.37
N ASN A 170 19.23 4.38 -37.16
CA ASN A 170 20.44 4.27 -36.36
C ASN A 170 20.26 3.26 -35.21
N ARG A 171 20.88 2.08 -35.37
CA ARG A 171 20.85 0.99 -34.38
C ARG A 171 21.60 1.34 -33.08
N GLU A 172 22.53 2.29 -33.11
CA GLU A 172 23.28 2.71 -31.93
C GLU A 172 22.36 3.40 -30.91
N TRP A 173 21.37 4.16 -31.37
CA TRP A 173 20.37 4.79 -30.48
C TRP A 173 19.51 3.77 -29.76
N VAL A 174 19.09 2.71 -30.47
CA VAL A 174 18.33 1.61 -29.87
C VAL A 174 19.16 0.93 -28.79
N LYS A 175 20.41 0.57 -29.09
CA LYS A 175 21.32 -0.06 -28.14
C LYS A 175 21.56 0.81 -26.90
N MET A 176 21.85 2.11 -27.11
CA MET A 176 22.06 3.05 -26.02
C MET A 176 20.83 3.17 -25.11
N ALA A 177 19.63 3.26 -25.69
CA ALA A 177 18.39 3.30 -24.92
C ALA A 177 18.16 2.01 -24.11
N GLU A 178 18.46 0.83 -24.68
CA GLU A 178 18.34 -0.45 -23.98
C GLU A 178 19.34 -0.59 -22.81
N ASP A 179 20.59 -0.15 -23.01
CA ASP A 179 21.64 -0.19 -21.99
C ASP A 179 21.32 0.77 -20.83
N LEU A 180 20.96 2.01 -21.14
CA LEU A 180 20.51 3.00 -20.15
C LEU A 180 19.25 2.53 -19.41
N TYR A 181 18.29 1.93 -20.13
CA TYR A 181 17.07 1.41 -19.51
C TYR A 181 17.39 0.31 -18.52
N ARG A 182 18.28 -0.63 -18.86
CA ARG A 182 18.68 -1.71 -17.95
C ARG A 182 19.33 -1.16 -16.69
N ALA A 183 20.30 -0.26 -16.84
CA ALA A 183 21.00 0.34 -15.72
C ALA A 183 20.04 1.16 -14.82
N SER A 184 19.19 2.01 -15.39
CA SER A 184 18.20 2.77 -14.64
C SER A 184 17.20 1.85 -13.93
N LYS A 185 16.68 0.84 -14.62
CA LYS A 185 15.73 -0.12 -14.06
C LYS A 185 16.32 -0.86 -12.86
N GLU A 186 17.58 -1.30 -12.93
CA GLU A 186 18.25 -1.99 -11.83
C GLU A 186 18.37 -1.09 -10.58
N THR A 187 18.84 0.15 -10.74
CA THR A 187 18.92 1.13 -9.64
C THR A 187 17.55 1.37 -9.00
N TRP A 188 16.50 1.53 -9.81
CA TRP A 188 15.15 1.73 -9.30
C TRP A 188 14.60 0.49 -8.61
N ILE A 189 14.85 -0.71 -9.12
CA ILE A 189 14.42 -1.95 -8.44
C ILE A 189 15.02 -2.03 -7.04
N GLU A 190 16.30 -1.72 -6.88
CA GLU A 190 16.97 -1.70 -5.58
C GLU A 190 16.30 -0.71 -4.63
N GLN A 191 16.17 0.56 -5.05
CA GLN A 191 15.55 1.61 -4.23
C GLN A 191 14.10 1.28 -3.85
N LEU A 192 13.30 0.83 -4.80
CA LEU A 192 11.89 0.49 -4.55
C LEU A 192 11.73 -0.73 -3.65
N THR A 193 12.68 -1.67 -3.69
CA THR A 193 12.71 -2.83 -2.78
C THR A 193 13.01 -2.37 -1.34
N ILE A 194 14.02 -1.51 -1.16
CA ILE A 194 14.35 -0.92 0.15
C ILE A 194 13.14 -0.15 0.72
N ASN A 195 12.51 0.69 -0.10
CA ASN A 195 11.32 1.44 0.29
C ASN A 195 10.17 0.51 0.67
N ARG A 196 9.97 -0.57 -0.09
CA ARG A 196 8.92 -1.55 0.17
C ARG A 196 9.13 -2.30 1.48
N ASP A 197 10.37 -2.67 1.79
CA ASP A 197 10.74 -3.31 3.06
C ASP A 197 10.51 -2.36 4.24
N ALA A 198 10.90 -1.08 4.10
CA ALA A 198 10.62 -0.06 5.10
C ALA A 198 9.11 0.12 5.36
N ILE A 199 8.28 0.09 4.30
CA ILE A 199 6.81 0.13 4.40
C ILE A 199 6.29 -1.10 5.16
N SER A 200 6.84 -2.30 4.95
CA SER A 200 6.47 -3.50 5.72
C SER A 200 6.75 -3.35 7.22
N VAL A 201 7.90 -2.75 7.57
CA VAL A 201 8.25 -2.47 8.97
C VAL A 201 7.28 -1.46 9.57
N LEU A 202 7.01 -0.36 8.87
CA LEU A 202 6.06 0.67 9.29
C LEU A 202 4.65 0.08 9.51
N MET A 203 4.16 -0.75 8.58
CA MET A 203 2.85 -1.38 8.70
C MET A 203 2.75 -2.29 9.93
N ASN A 204 3.79 -3.08 10.21
CA ASN A 204 3.84 -3.90 11.42
C ASN A 204 3.78 -3.05 12.70
N GLN A 205 4.57 -1.98 12.78
CA GLN A 205 4.55 -1.07 13.93
C GLN A 205 3.20 -0.37 14.09
N TYR A 206 2.59 0.01 12.98
CA TYR A 206 1.27 0.65 12.93
C TYR A 206 0.17 -0.29 13.44
N CYS A 207 0.14 -1.52 12.94
CA CYS A 207 -0.77 -2.56 13.42
C CYS A 207 -0.57 -2.85 14.91
N LYS A 208 0.68 -2.97 15.36
CA LYS A 208 1.01 -3.14 16.79
C LYS A 208 0.45 -2.02 17.66
N ALA A 209 0.59 -0.77 17.21
CA ALA A 209 0.13 0.40 17.95
C ALA A 209 -1.39 0.49 18.08
N LEU A 210 -2.13 0.00 17.08
CA LEU A 210 -3.59 0.06 17.04
C LEU A 210 -4.29 -1.23 17.49
N HIS A 211 -3.56 -2.33 17.67
CA HIS A 211 -4.16 -3.65 17.89
C HIS A 211 -5.13 -3.69 19.07
N SER A 212 -4.69 -3.28 20.27
CA SER A 212 -5.54 -3.29 21.47
C SER A 212 -6.71 -2.31 21.37
N ASP A 213 -6.50 -1.20 20.66
CA ASP A 213 -7.51 -0.18 20.46
C ASP A 213 -8.65 -0.66 19.56
N VAL A 214 -8.31 -1.36 18.48
CA VAL A 214 -9.26 -1.98 17.57
C VAL A 214 -9.95 -3.16 18.22
N ALA A 215 -9.22 -4.02 18.94
CA ALA A 215 -9.82 -5.14 19.67
C ALA A 215 -10.91 -4.69 20.64
N ALA A 216 -10.72 -3.54 21.31
CA ALA A 216 -11.72 -2.97 22.20
C ALA A 216 -12.94 -2.34 21.49
N LEU A 217 -12.85 -2.04 20.19
CA LEU A 217 -13.98 -1.56 19.39
C LEU A 217 -14.86 -2.71 18.90
N LEU A 218 -14.28 -3.90 18.69
CA LEU A 218 -15.01 -5.03 18.14
C LEU A 218 -15.89 -5.70 19.20
N PRO A 219 -17.12 -6.14 18.85
CA PRO A 219 -17.95 -6.92 19.74
C PRO A 219 -17.21 -8.18 20.20
N LYS A 220 -17.34 -8.54 21.49
CA LYS A 220 -16.79 -9.81 21.99
C LYS A 220 -17.51 -10.96 21.28
N ILE A 221 -16.78 -11.71 20.47
CA ILE A 221 -17.30 -12.92 19.85
C ILE A 221 -17.51 -13.93 20.97
N SER A 222 -18.76 -14.26 21.27
CA SER A 222 -19.08 -15.36 22.17
C SER A 222 -18.64 -16.66 21.48
N SER A 223 -17.47 -17.18 21.88
CA SER A 223 -17.02 -18.50 21.50
C SER A 223 -17.91 -19.56 22.16
N LYS A 224 -19.15 -19.72 21.69
CA LYS A 224 -19.83 -21.00 21.89
C LYS A 224 -19.35 -21.92 20.77
N PRO A 225 -18.52 -22.93 21.06
CA PRO A 225 -18.22 -23.94 20.05
C PRO A 225 -19.56 -24.54 19.58
N LYS A 226 -19.83 -24.47 18.28
CA LYS A 226 -20.94 -25.24 17.70
C LYS A 226 -20.64 -26.71 18.01
N PRO A 227 -21.55 -27.45 18.67
CA PRO A 227 -21.36 -28.88 18.85
C PRO A 227 -21.26 -29.49 17.45
N ILE A 228 -20.20 -30.25 17.23
CA ILE A 228 -20.06 -31.11 16.07
C ILE A 228 -21.30 -31.99 16.07
N ARG A 229 -22.16 -31.84 15.05
CA ARG A 229 -23.27 -32.77 14.85
C ARG A 229 -22.63 -34.13 14.63
N SER A 230 -22.71 -35.00 15.61
CA SER A 230 -22.51 -36.43 15.43
C SER A 230 -23.59 -36.90 14.46
N SER A 231 -23.19 -37.19 13.23
CA SER A 231 -24.02 -37.94 12.29
C SER A 231 -24.26 -39.34 12.89
N ALA A 232 -25.51 -39.62 13.23
CA ALA A 232 -26.04 -40.98 13.32
C ALA A 232 -26.57 -41.39 11.95
#